data_AF-A0A5P8VQI6-F1
#
_entry.id   AF-A0A5P8VQI6-F1
#
_cell.length_a   1.000
_cell.length_b   1.000
_cell.length_c   1.000
_cell.angle_alpha   90.00
_cell.angle_beta   90.00
_cell.angle_gamma   90.00
#
_symmetry.space_group_name_H-M   'P 1'
#
loop_
_entity.id
_entity.type
_entity.pdbx_description
1 polymer ?
#
loop_
_entity_poly.entity_id
_entity_poly.type
_entity_poly.pdbx_seq_one_letter_code
_entity_poly.pdbx_strand_id
1 'polypeptide(L)' 'MFEPFFTTKPVGKGTGLGLSISYQIITQKHQVTLQCISAPGQGTEFVIVIPLKQQAI' A
#
# COMPACT_ATOMS: atom_id res chain seq x y z
N MET A 1 2.58 -3.67 -7.84
CA MET A 1 3.42 -3.58 -6.62
C MET A 1 2.72 -4.09 -5.35
N PHE A 2 1.38 -4.17 -5.33
CA PHE A 2 0.60 -4.58 -4.15
C PHE A 2 0.24 -6.08 -4.17
N GLU A 3 0.72 -6.81 -5.15
CA GLU A 3 0.59 -8.26 -5.24
C GLU A 3 1.46 -8.92 -4.16
N PRO A 4 0.96 -9.97 -3.48
CA PRO A 4 1.77 -10.73 -2.54
C PRO A 4 3.07 -11.22 -3.18
N PHE A 5 4.16 -11.17 -2.41
CA PHE A 5 5.51 -11.61 -2.80
C PHE A 5 6.20 -10.76 -3.87
N PHE A 6 5.57 -9.69 -4.39
CA PHE A 6 6.24 -8.77 -5.30
C PHE A 6 7.38 -8.02 -4.57
N THR A 7 8.58 -8.07 -5.14
CA THR A 7 9.74 -7.33 -4.62
C THR A 7 10.76 -7.07 -5.71
N THR A 8 11.39 -5.90 -5.68
CA THR A 8 12.58 -5.59 -6.49
C THR A 8 13.89 -5.94 -5.77
N LYS A 9 13.81 -6.31 -4.49
CA LYS A 9 14.98 -6.75 -3.71
C LYS A 9 15.43 -8.14 -4.17
N PRO A 10 16.74 -8.45 -4.11
CA PRO A 10 17.26 -9.79 -4.38
C PRO A 10 16.65 -10.87 -3.48
N VAL A 11 16.77 -12.12 -3.93
CA VAL A 11 16.33 -13.30 -3.17
C VAL A 11 16.96 -13.31 -1.77
N GLY A 12 16.15 -13.62 -0.75
CA GLY A 12 16.57 -13.67 0.65
C GLY A 12 16.70 -12.31 1.34
N LYS A 13 16.45 -11.18 0.66
CA LYS A 13 16.52 -9.82 1.24
C LYS A 13 15.15 -9.21 1.59
N GLY A 14 14.08 -9.98 1.43
CA GLY A 14 12.72 -9.58 1.79
C GLY A 14 11.70 -10.62 1.34
N THR A 15 10.51 -10.55 1.93
CA THR A 15 9.40 -11.47 1.62
C THR A 15 8.46 -10.93 0.54
N GLY A 16 8.53 -9.63 0.23
CA GLY A 16 7.59 -8.98 -0.70
C GLY A 16 6.15 -8.86 -0.17
N LEU A 17 5.94 -9.00 1.14
CA LEU A 17 4.59 -9.02 1.73
C LEU A 17 4.11 -7.68 2.31
N GLY A 18 5.02 -6.74 2.57
CA GLY A 18 4.67 -5.51 3.32
C GLY A 18 3.60 -4.67 2.64
N LEU A 19 3.76 -4.40 1.34
CA LEU A 19 2.80 -3.58 0.58
C LEU A 19 1.47 -4.31 0.33
N SER A 20 1.48 -5.62 0.10
CA SER A 20 0.24 -6.38 -0.09
C SER A 20 -0.61 -6.42 1.18
N ILE A 21 0.02 -6.62 2.35
CA ILE A 21 -0.67 -6.58 3.65
C ILE A 21 -1.23 -5.18 3.91
N SER A 22 -0.43 -4.15 3.68
CA SER A 22 -0.86 -2.75 3.86
C SER A 22 -2.05 -2.41 2.97
N TYR A 23 -2.00 -2.80 1.69
CA TYR A 23 -3.09 -2.59 0.75
C TYR A 23 -4.38 -3.29 1.18
N GLN A 24 -4.31 -4.55 1.61
CA GLN A 24 -5.47 -5.31 2.11
C GLN A 24 -6.09 -4.64 3.33
N ILE A 25 -5.28 -4.25 4.31
CA ILE A 25 -5.76 -3.58 5.53
C ILE A 25 -6.47 -2.27 5.16
N ILE A 26 -5.83 -1.43 4.36
CA ILE A 26 -6.35 -0.09 4.05
C ILE A 26 -7.59 -0.20 3.14
N THR A 27 -7.47 -0.84 1.99
CA THR A 27 -8.52 -0.80 0.96
C THR A 27 -9.63 -1.83 1.15
N GLN A 28 -9.33 -3.02 1.66
CA GLN A 28 -10.31 -4.10 1.75
C GLN A 28 -10.97 -4.13 3.13
N LYS A 29 -10.16 -4.09 4.20
CA LYS A 29 -10.68 -4.15 5.58
C LYS A 29 -11.30 -2.84 6.01
N HIS A 30 -10.61 -1.72 5.80
CA HIS A 30 -11.06 -0.40 6.26
C HIS A 30 -11.79 0.42 5.18
N GLN A 31 -11.83 -0.07 3.93
CA GLN A 31 -12.51 0.58 2.81
C GLN A 31 -12.07 2.04 2.62
N VAL A 32 -10.80 2.31 2.90
CA VAL A 32 -10.16 3.62 2.74
C VAL A 32 -9.21 3.62 1.54
N THR A 33 -8.86 4.81 1.07
CA THR A 33 -8.06 4.96 -0.15
C THR A 33 -6.57 4.98 0.18
N LEU A 34 -5.77 4.26 -0.61
CA LEU A 34 -4.31 4.34 -0.64
C LEU A 34 -3.86 4.89 -2.00
N GLN A 35 -3.09 5.97 -2.00
CA GLN A 35 -2.48 6.54 -3.19
C GLN A 35 -0.96 6.38 -3.13
N CYS A 36 -0.33 6.21 -4.29
CA CYS A 36 1.12 6.13 -4.43
C CYS A 36 1.57 7.21 -5.42
N ILE A 37 2.39 8.13 -4.96
CA ILE A 37 2.95 9.23 -5.73
C ILE A 37 4.45 8.97 -5.83
N SER A 38 4.94 8.68 -7.04
CA SER A 38 6.35 8.36 -7.25
C SER A 38 6.81 8.83 -8.61
N ALA A 39 8.00 9.43 -8.64
CA ALA A 39 8.71 9.80 -9.86
C ALA A 39 10.20 9.47 -9.70
N PRO A 40 10.88 9.00 -10.76
CA PRO A 40 12.32 8.71 -10.70
C PRO A 40 13.12 9.90 -10.20
N GLY A 41 14.02 9.65 -9.23
CA GLY A 41 14.88 10.67 -8.63
C GLY A 41 14.20 11.60 -7.62
N GLN A 42 12.88 11.48 -7.37
CA GLN A 42 12.13 12.35 -6.46
C GLN A 42 11.65 11.64 -5.18
N GLY A 43 11.94 10.34 -5.06
CA GLY A 43 11.46 9.51 -3.96
C GLY A 43 10.06 8.95 -4.23
N THR A 44 9.43 8.48 -3.15
CA THR A 44 8.10 7.84 -3.19
C THR A 44 7.31 8.25 -1.95
N GLU A 45 6.07 8.65 -2.17
CA GLU A 45 5.11 9.01 -1.13
C GLU A 45 3.89 8.08 -1.22
N PHE A 46 3.43 7.61 -0.06
CA PHE A 46 2.19 6.86 0.08
C PHE A 46 1.22 7.68 0.93
N VAL A 47 0.03 7.96 0.39
CA VAL A 47 -1.00 8.77 1.05
C VAL A 47 -2.19 7.89 1.39
N ILE A 48 -2.59 7.89 2.66
CA ILE A 48 -3.77 7.18 3.15
C ILE A 48 -4.86 8.20 3.44
N VAL A 49 -6.02 8.07 2.78
CA VAL A 49 -7.15 8.99 2.95
C VAL A 49 -8.24 8.30 3.76
N ILE A 50 -8.41 8.76 5.00
CA ILE A 50 -9.41 8.27 5.94
C ILE A 50 -10.52 9.33 6.07
N PRO A 51 -11.79 9.01 5.72
CA PRO A 51 -12.88 9.95 5.90
C PRO A 51 -13.18 10.11 7.40
N LEU A 52 -13.48 11.35 7.82
CA LEU A 52 -13.85 11.65 9.22
C LEU A 52 -15.17 10.98 9.65
N LYS A 53 -15.98 10.57 8.67
CA LYS A 53 -17.21 9.81 8.87
C LYS A 53 -17.14 8.57 8.01
N GLN A 54 -17.11 7.40 8.64
CA GLN A 54 -17.35 6.15 7.94
C GLN A 54 -18.82 6.15 7.51
N GLN A 55 -19.10 5.94 6.22
CA GLN A 55 -20.48 5.64 5.82
C GLN A 55 -20.88 4.34 6.54
N ALA A 56 -21.88 4.42 7.40
CA ALA A 56 -22.55 3.23 7.89
C ALA A 56 -23.23 2.59 6.67
N ILE A 57 -22.87 1.34 6.40
CA ILE A 57 -23.52 0.52 5.38
C ILE A 57 -24.90 0.11 5.90
#